data_AF-A0A9N8D6K2-F1
#
_entry.id   AF-A0A9N8D6K2-F1
#
_cell.length_a   1.000
_cell.length_b   1.000
_cell.length_c   1.000
_cell.angle_alpha   90.00
_cell.angle_beta   90.00
_cell.angle_gamma   90.00
#
_symmetry.space_group_name_H-M   'P 1'
#
loop_
_entity.id
_entity.type
_entity.pdbx_description
1 polymer ?
#
loop_
_entity_poly.entity_id
_entity_poly.type
_entity_poly.pdbx_seq_one_letter_code
_entity_poly.pdbx_strand_id
1 'polypeptide(L)'
;MARTSILKHIVQKSKKLGQSISSRRQRRNSMCSSANSRYTSDGVSDRSLLSETLAPQPQEDILLNRLGGMIVLGSIANEFCRRVTEDPILKTFFAGLDPRVLTAHQKTFFAMAFTGTKKDVNEIIAIRAAHQRLFAQGLDHTHFDIFATHLAETLTDRGFRASIVDEAKAALVPIREIFRDAAEDYRSGQFMASLDNTQAAQPLSSPVSVL
;
A
#
# COMPACT_ATOMS: atom_id res chain seq x y z
N MET A 1 0.68 4.05 -31.80
CA MET A 1 -0.52 4.39 -30.98
C MET A 1 -1.12 3.16 -30.25
N ALA A 2 -0.31 2.18 -29.79
CA ALA A 2 -0.81 0.97 -29.11
C ALA A 2 -0.61 0.97 -27.57
N ARG A 3 0.24 1.85 -27.03
CA ARG A 3 0.59 1.88 -25.60
C ARG A 3 -0.48 2.48 -24.68
N THR A 4 -1.42 3.26 -25.22
CA THR A 4 -2.49 3.89 -24.45
C THR A 4 -3.67 2.95 -24.14
N SER A 5 -3.74 1.80 -24.80
CA SER A 5 -4.85 0.83 -24.65
C SER A 5 -4.68 -0.08 -23.42
N ILE A 6 -3.44 -0.46 -23.10
CA ILE A 6 -3.16 -1.43 -22.03
C ILE A 6 -3.36 -0.81 -20.64
N LEU A 7 -2.91 0.44 -20.45
CA LEU A 7 -3.09 1.19 -19.20
C LEU A 7 -4.57 1.50 -18.90
N LYS A 8 -5.39 1.76 -19.93
CA LYS A 8 -6.83 1.97 -19.74
C LYS A 8 -7.57 0.70 -19.30
N HIS A 9 -7.14 -0.47 -19.79
CA HIS A 9 -7.75 -1.75 -19.43
C HIS A 9 -7.43 -2.20 -18.00
N ILE A 10 -6.20 -1.96 -17.52
CA ILE A 10 -5.82 -2.33 -16.15
C ILE A 10 -6.59 -1.49 -15.13
N VAL A 11 -6.73 -0.18 -15.34
CA VAL A 11 -7.47 0.72 -14.44
C VAL A 11 -8.99 0.42 -14.44
N GLN A 12 -9.57 -0.01 -15.57
CA GLN A 12 -10.98 -0.40 -15.62
C GLN A 12 -11.28 -1.72 -14.90
N LYS A 13 -10.36 -2.69 -14.93
CA LYS A 13 -10.57 -3.99 -14.27
C LYS A 13 -10.62 -3.85 -12.74
N SER A 14 -9.85 -2.93 -12.16
CA SER A 14 -9.84 -2.63 -10.72
C SER A 14 -11.15 -1.99 -10.23
N LYS A 15 -11.79 -1.14 -11.04
CA LYS A 15 -13.09 -0.52 -10.69
C LYS A 15 -14.25 -1.51 -10.69
N LYS A 16 -14.24 -2.53 -11.57
CA LYS A 16 -15.28 -3.57 -11.60
C LYS A 16 -15.17 -4.56 -10.44
N LEU A 17 -13.97 -4.87 -9.94
CA LEU A 17 -13.83 -5.73 -8.75
C LEU A 17 -14.28 -5.03 -7.46
N GLY A 18 -14.09 -3.70 -7.33
CA GLY A 18 -14.53 -2.95 -6.15
C GLY A 18 -16.06 -2.84 -5.98
N GLN A 19 -16.83 -2.86 -7.07
CA GLN A 19 -18.29 -2.72 -7.03
C GLN A 19 -19.05 -4.05 -6.79
N SER A 20 -18.41 -5.19 -7.04
CA SER A 20 -19.00 -6.52 -6.77
C SER A 20 -18.95 -6.89 -5.28
N ILE A 21 -18.00 -6.31 -4.53
CA ILE A 21 -17.83 -6.57 -3.10
C ILE A 21 -18.82 -5.75 -2.23
N SER A 22 -19.20 -4.53 -2.65
CA SER A 22 -20.17 -3.73 -1.88
C SER A 22 -21.62 -4.22 -2.02
N SER A 23 -21.97 -4.83 -3.15
CA SER A 23 -23.33 -5.33 -3.43
C SER A 23 -23.68 -6.66 -2.74
N ARG A 24 -22.69 -7.44 -2.28
CA ARG A 24 -22.91 -8.63 -1.44
C ARG A 24 -23.08 -8.33 0.05
N ARG A 25 -22.60 -7.18 0.53
CA ARG A 25 -22.67 -6.78 1.95
C ARG A 25 -23.96 -6.02 2.29
N GLN A 26 -24.63 -5.42 1.29
CA GLN A 26 -25.84 -4.61 1.50
C GLN A 26 -27.16 -5.41 1.54
N ARG A 27 -27.21 -6.65 1.02
CA ARG A 27 -28.45 -7.47 0.99
C ARG A 27 -28.69 -8.32 2.25
N ARG A 28 -27.84 -8.25 3.28
CA ARG A 28 -28.01 -9.01 4.55
C ARG A 28 -28.58 -8.20 5.72
N ASN A 29 -28.78 -6.88 5.57
CA ASN A 29 -29.25 -6.00 6.64
C ASN A 29 -30.69 -5.48 6.46
N SER A 30 -31.48 -6.08 5.59
CA SER A 30 -32.92 -5.78 5.45
C SER A 30 -33.70 -7.07 5.60
N MET A 31 -34.69 -7.05 6.49
CA MET A 31 -35.56 -8.16 6.94
C MET A 31 -35.04 -8.99 8.12
N CYS A 32 -35.26 -8.50 9.34
CA CYS A 32 -36.26 -9.12 10.23
C CYS A 32 -36.46 -8.22 11.47
N SER A 33 -37.50 -7.40 11.40
CA SER A 33 -38.15 -6.81 12.56
C SER A 33 -39.48 -7.53 12.71
N SER A 34 -39.70 -8.17 13.86
CA SER A 34 -41.00 -8.32 14.54
C SER A 34 -40.98 -9.56 15.42
N ALA A 35 -41.40 -9.36 16.66
CA ALA A 35 -41.65 -10.37 17.66
C ALA A 35 -42.64 -11.45 17.17
N ASN A 36 -42.53 -12.67 17.70
CA ASN A 36 -43.61 -13.15 18.56
C ASN A 36 -43.23 -14.31 19.49
N SER A 37 -43.88 -14.26 20.65
CA SER A 37 -44.00 -15.28 21.69
C SER A 37 -44.77 -16.51 21.20
N ARG A 38 -44.26 -17.72 21.51
CA ARG A 38 -44.93 -18.75 22.33
C ARG A 38 -44.15 -20.06 22.33
N TYR A 39 -44.03 -20.63 23.53
CA TYR A 39 -43.41 -21.90 23.86
C TYR A 39 -44.48 -23.00 23.83
N THR A 40 -44.27 -24.06 23.05
CA THR A 40 -44.77 -25.43 23.33
C THR A 40 -43.76 -26.44 22.81
N SER A 41 -43.69 -27.56 23.51
CA SER A 41 -42.75 -28.67 23.43
C SER A 41 -42.61 -29.29 22.04
N ASP A 42 -41.39 -29.70 21.67
CA ASP A 42 -40.98 -31.11 21.68
C ASP A 42 -39.69 -31.32 20.87
N GLY A 43 -38.75 -32.05 21.48
CA GLY A 43 -37.94 -33.02 20.74
C GLY A 43 -36.70 -32.54 19.98
N VAL A 44 -35.57 -33.06 20.48
CA VAL A 44 -34.41 -33.55 19.72
C VAL A 44 -33.21 -32.60 19.55
N SER A 45 -32.18 -32.96 20.32
CA SER A 45 -30.74 -32.91 20.05
C SER A 45 -30.11 -31.59 19.60
N ASP A 46 -29.34 -31.01 20.52
CA ASP A 46 -27.87 -30.94 20.43
C ASP A 46 -27.40 -29.67 21.12
N ARG A 47 -26.88 -29.82 22.34
CA ARG A 47 -26.47 -28.70 23.18
C ARG A 47 -25.22 -29.07 23.96
N SER A 48 -24.06 -28.84 23.35
CA SER A 48 -22.87 -28.38 24.07
C SER A 48 -21.87 -27.84 23.04
N LEU A 49 -21.90 -26.53 22.75
CA LEU A 49 -20.94 -25.55 23.33
C LEU A 49 -19.51 -26.02 23.03
N LEU A 50 -18.83 -25.53 22.00
CA LEU A 50 -18.14 -24.24 22.01
C LEU A 50 -18.19 -23.55 20.63
N SER A 51 -19.10 -22.58 20.47
CA SER A 51 -18.86 -21.48 19.54
C SER A 51 -17.85 -20.56 20.19
N GLU A 52 -16.57 -20.87 20.03
CA GLU A 52 -15.50 -19.93 20.31
C GLU A 52 -15.64 -18.80 19.29
N THR A 53 -16.43 -17.81 19.68
CA THR A 53 -16.53 -16.55 18.97
C THR A 53 -15.12 -16.00 19.00
N LEU A 54 -14.41 -16.11 17.87
CA LEU A 54 -13.24 -15.30 17.60
C LEU A 54 -13.69 -13.85 17.72
N ALA A 55 -13.61 -13.33 18.94
CA ALA A 55 -13.59 -11.91 19.19
C ALA A 55 -12.56 -11.32 18.21
N PRO A 56 -12.80 -10.11 17.67
CA PRO A 56 -11.76 -9.40 16.93
C PRO A 56 -10.52 -9.43 17.82
N GLN A 57 -9.48 -10.14 17.37
CA GLN A 57 -8.24 -10.23 18.13
C GLN A 57 -7.81 -8.78 18.43
N PRO A 58 -7.44 -8.44 19.67
CA PRO A 58 -6.94 -7.10 19.97
C PRO A 58 -5.87 -6.82 18.93
N GLN A 59 -6.08 -5.79 18.09
CA GLN A 59 -5.11 -5.45 17.05
C GLN A 59 -3.78 -5.26 17.78
N GLU A 60 -2.87 -6.21 17.57
CA GLU A 60 -1.61 -6.33 18.30
C GLU A 60 -0.83 -5.02 18.28
N ASP A 61 0.16 -4.89 19.16
CA ASP A 61 0.97 -3.69 19.43
C ASP A 61 1.76 -3.18 18.19
N ILE A 62 1.01 -2.71 17.18
CA ILE A 62 1.54 -2.21 15.92
C ILE A 62 1.84 -0.73 16.07
N LEU A 63 2.93 -0.30 15.42
CA LEU A 63 3.40 1.08 15.45
C LEU A 63 2.30 2.10 15.11
N LEU A 64 1.40 1.78 14.18
CA LEU A 64 0.27 2.65 13.83
C LEU A 64 -0.61 2.99 15.04
N ASN A 65 -0.91 2.02 15.91
CA ASN A 65 -1.73 2.25 17.11
C ASN A 65 -0.97 3.13 18.12
N ARG A 66 0.33 2.87 18.31
CA ARG A 66 1.22 3.66 19.16
C ARG A 66 1.44 5.10 18.67
N LEU A 67 1.30 5.34 17.36
CA LEU A 67 1.29 6.67 16.76
C LEU A 67 -0.05 7.42 16.91
N GLY A 68 -1.05 6.84 17.57
CA GLY A 68 -2.38 7.44 17.75
C GLY A 68 -3.35 7.14 16.60
N GLY A 69 -3.07 6.11 15.80
CA GLY A 69 -3.95 5.61 14.76
C GLY A 69 -4.17 6.57 13.58
N MET A 70 -5.19 6.28 12.77
CA MET A 70 -5.43 6.97 11.49
C MET A 70 -5.76 8.47 11.60
N ILE A 71 -6.23 8.92 12.78
CA ILE A 71 -6.55 10.33 13.03
C ILE A 71 -5.25 11.13 13.19
N VAL A 72 -4.40 10.73 14.13
CA VAL A 72 -3.11 11.40 14.38
C VAL A 72 -2.21 11.28 13.16
N LEU A 73 -2.23 10.14 12.47
CA LEU A 73 -1.46 9.92 11.24
C LEU A 73 -1.79 10.92 10.13
N GLY A 74 -3.04 11.36 10.01
CA GLY A 74 -3.40 12.37 9.01
C GLY A 74 -2.71 13.71 9.26
N SER A 75 -2.62 14.11 10.53
CA SER A 75 -1.92 15.34 10.90
C SER A 75 -0.39 15.22 10.75
N ILE A 76 0.18 14.05 11.08
CA ILE A 76 1.60 13.72 10.82
C ILE A 76 1.88 13.84 9.32
N ALA A 77 1.06 13.20 8.48
CA ALA A 77 1.22 13.23 7.03
C ALA A 77 1.16 14.66 6.47
N ASN A 78 0.27 15.51 6.99
CA ASN A 78 0.17 16.90 6.56
C ASN A 78 1.43 17.71 6.86
N GLU A 79 1.93 17.66 8.10
CA GLU A 79 3.16 18.38 8.49
C GLU A 79 4.38 17.82 7.75
N PHE A 80 4.47 16.50 7.62
CA PHE A 80 5.50 15.84 6.85
C PHE A 80 5.51 16.30 5.38
N CYS A 81 4.34 16.36 4.73
CA CYS A 81 4.22 16.78 3.33
C CYS A 81 4.68 18.24 3.14
N ARG A 82 4.38 19.11 4.11
CA ARG A 82 4.87 20.49 4.13
C ARG A 82 6.40 20.51 4.11
N ARG A 83 7.06 19.75 4.98
CA ARG A 83 8.53 19.70 5.04
C ARG A 83 9.17 19.21 3.75
N VAL A 84 8.71 18.09 3.20
CA VAL A 84 9.31 17.52 1.97
C VAL A 84 9.07 18.38 0.72
N THR A 85 8.00 19.19 0.70
CA THR A 85 7.73 20.11 -0.41
C THR A 85 8.47 21.44 -0.28
N GLU A 86 8.90 21.81 0.93
CA GLU A 86 9.73 22.98 1.19
C GLU A 86 11.24 22.67 1.15
N ASP A 87 11.63 21.40 1.29
CA ASP A 87 13.02 20.96 1.25
C ASP A 87 13.70 21.29 -0.10
N PRO A 88 14.84 22.02 -0.10
CA PRO A 88 15.51 22.45 -1.33
C PRO A 88 15.93 21.32 -2.27
N ILE A 89 16.22 20.14 -1.75
CA ILE A 89 16.67 18.95 -2.50
C ILE A 89 15.44 18.19 -3.01
N LEU A 90 14.44 17.97 -2.17
CA LEU A 90 13.28 17.15 -2.51
C LEU A 90 12.24 17.87 -3.37
N LYS A 91 12.05 19.18 -3.19
CA LYS A 91 10.96 19.96 -3.83
C LYS A 91 10.85 19.78 -5.33
N THR A 92 11.97 19.55 -6.02
CA THR A 92 12.02 19.34 -7.47
C THR A 92 11.22 18.12 -7.90
N PHE A 93 11.24 17.04 -7.11
CA PHE A 93 10.50 15.80 -7.42
C PHE A 93 9.00 15.89 -7.12
N PHE A 94 8.58 16.88 -6.34
CA PHE A 94 7.18 17.13 -5.99
C PHE A 94 6.53 18.27 -6.81
N ALA A 95 7.25 18.84 -7.77
CA ALA A 95 6.77 19.95 -8.58
C ALA A 95 5.46 19.59 -9.34
N GLY A 96 4.44 20.43 -9.20
CA GLY A 96 3.16 20.29 -9.89
C GLY A 96 2.17 19.31 -9.26
N LEU A 97 2.46 18.76 -8.08
CA LEU A 97 1.52 17.91 -7.35
C LEU A 97 0.52 18.75 -6.53
N ASP A 98 -0.74 18.29 -6.46
CA ASP A 98 -1.72 18.86 -5.53
C ASP A 98 -1.35 18.44 -4.09
N PRO A 99 -1.10 19.39 -3.16
CA PRO A 99 -0.71 19.08 -1.78
C PRO A 99 -1.71 18.18 -1.03
N ARG A 100 -3.01 18.28 -1.37
CA ARG A 100 -4.07 17.46 -0.75
C ARG A 100 -3.97 16.01 -1.20
N VAL A 101 -3.68 15.82 -2.50
CA VAL A 101 -3.45 14.50 -3.07
C VAL A 101 -2.19 13.90 -2.45
N LEU A 102 -1.09 14.65 -2.41
CA LEU A 102 0.16 14.21 -1.79
C LEU A 102 -0.05 13.75 -0.34
N THR A 103 -0.74 14.55 0.47
CA THR A 103 -1.03 14.21 1.88
C THR A 103 -1.90 12.96 2.02
N ALA A 104 -2.90 12.77 1.17
CA ALA A 104 -3.75 11.57 1.18
C ALA A 104 -2.96 10.31 0.82
N HIS A 105 -2.09 10.40 -0.20
CA HIS A 105 -1.18 9.31 -0.59
C HIS A 105 -0.21 8.98 0.55
N GLN A 106 0.40 10.00 1.14
CA GLN A 106 1.39 9.83 2.19
C GLN A 106 0.80 9.23 3.47
N LYS A 107 -0.42 9.64 3.84
CA LYS A 107 -1.18 9.02 4.94
C LYS A 107 -1.40 7.53 4.69
N THR A 108 -1.80 7.16 3.47
CA THR A 108 -2.04 5.76 3.09
C THR A 108 -0.74 4.95 3.13
N PHE A 109 0.34 5.53 2.60
CA PHE A 109 1.67 4.93 2.63
C PHE A 109 2.15 4.68 4.07
N PHE A 110 2.06 5.67 4.95
CA PHE A 110 2.49 5.52 6.34
C PHE A 110 1.64 4.50 7.10
N ALA A 111 0.33 4.46 6.85
CA ALA A 111 -0.53 3.44 7.46
C ALA A 111 -0.05 2.03 7.08
N MET A 112 0.23 1.82 5.80
CA MET A 112 0.76 0.54 5.29
C MET A 112 2.18 0.25 5.77
N ALA A 113 3.04 1.25 5.96
CA ALA A 113 4.39 1.06 6.47
C ALA A 113 4.36 0.66 7.95
N PHE A 114 3.52 1.32 8.75
CA PHE A 114 3.48 1.18 10.21
C PHE A 114 2.57 0.04 10.71
N THR A 115 1.87 -0.66 9.81
CA THR A 115 1.18 -1.92 10.12
C THR A 115 2.09 -3.14 10.01
N GLY A 116 3.35 -2.98 9.58
CA GLY A 116 4.35 -4.06 9.56
C GLY A 116 4.09 -5.16 8.52
N THR A 117 3.22 -4.92 7.53
CA THR A 117 2.97 -5.90 6.48
C THR A 117 4.19 -6.03 5.59
N LYS A 118 4.71 -7.28 5.47
CA LYS A 118 5.75 -7.60 4.48
C LYS A 118 5.27 -7.16 3.11
N LYS A 119 6.13 -6.43 2.41
CA LYS A 119 5.83 -5.97 1.05
C LYS A 119 5.87 -7.15 0.11
N ASP A 120 4.82 -7.33 -0.67
CA ASP A 120 4.80 -8.35 -1.70
C ASP A 120 5.51 -7.85 -2.98
N VAL A 121 5.75 -8.76 -3.92
CA VAL A 121 6.42 -8.43 -5.19
C VAL A 121 5.61 -7.41 -6.00
N ASN A 122 4.28 -7.42 -5.90
CA ASN A 122 3.43 -6.49 -6.65
C ASN A 122 3.56 -5.06 -6.13
N GLU A 123 3.65 -4.89 -4.80
CA GLU A 123 3.89 -3.59 -4.16
C GLU A 123 5.26 -3.03 -4.54
N ILE A 124 6.30 -3.87 -4.57
CA ILE A 124 7.64 -3.46 -5.02
C ILE A 124 7.59 -2.98 -6.48
N ILE A 125 6.97 -3.75 -7.38
CA ILE A 125 6.81 -3.37 -8.79
C ILE A 125 6.02 -2.07 -8.92
N ALA A 126 4.94 -1.90 -8.14
CA ALA A 126 4.12 -0.70 -8.17
C ALA A 126 4.88 0.54 -7.71
N ILE A 127 5.68 0.45 -6.63
CA ILE A 127 6.55 1.53 -6.16
C ILE A 127 7.55 1.92 -7.25
N ARG A 128 8.22 0.94 -7.86
CA ARG A 128 9.20 1.18 -8.93
C ARG A 128 8.56 1.85 -10.15
N ALA A 129 7.39 1.36 -10.58
CA ALA A 129 6.66 1.93 -11.70
C ALA A 129 6.17 3.36 -11.43
N ALA A 130 5.68 3.65 -10.22
CA ALA A 130 5.22 4.98 -9.83
C ALA A 130 6.34 6.03 -9.84
N HIS A 131 7.58 5.63 -9.50
CA HIS A 131 8.73 6.53 -9.42
C HIS A 131 9.65 6.45 -10.64
N GLN A 132 9.32 5.66 -11.66
CA GLN A 132 10.15 5.42 -12.84
C GLN A 132 10.68 6.71 -13.49
N ARG A 133 9.80 7.69 -13.68
CA ARG A 133 10.19 8.98 -14.29
C ARG A 133 11.11 9.79 -13.39
N LEU A 134 11.02 9.62 -12.08
CA LEU A 134 11.82 10.34 -11.10
C LEU A 134 13.20 9.69 -10.96
N PHE A 135 13.33 8.36 -11.05
CA PHE A 135 14.64 7.71 -11.13
C PHE A 135 15.43 8.19 -12.36
N ALA A 136 14.74 8.41 -13.48
CA ALA A 136 15.34 9.03 -14.66
C ALA A 136 15.80 10.50 -14.45
N GLN A 137 15.26 11.17 -13.44
CA GLN A 137 15.64 12.53 -13.04
C GLN A 137 16.69 12.56 -11.92
N GLY A 138 17.24 11.40 -11.53
CA GLY A 138 18.26 11.29 -10.51
C GLY A 138 17.73 11.00 -9.10
N LEU A 139 16.44 10.69 -8.94
CA LEU A 139 15.92 10.19 -7.65
C LEU A 139 16.64 8.89 -7.26
N ASP A 140 17.03 8.78 -5.99
CA ASP A 140 17.69 7.59 -5.45
C ASP A 140 17.45 7.45 -3.94
N HIS A 141 18.16 6.52 -3.30
CA HIS A 141 18.07 6.27 -1.87
C HIS A 141 18.53 7.43 -0.99
N THR A 142 19.43 8.31 -1.47
CA THR A 142 19.91 9.45 -0.68
C THR A 142 18.81 10.50 -0.50
N HIS A 143 17.97 10.67 -1.53
CA HIS A 143 16.73 11.46 -1.43
C HIS A 143 15.73 10.82 -0.47
N PHE A 144 15.64 9.49 -0.47
CA PHE A 144 14.81 8.75 0.48
C PHE A 144 15.31 8.92 1.93
N ASP A 145 16.62 9.04 2.15
CA ASP A 145 17.19 9.29 3.48
C ASP A 145 16.77 10.68 4.02
N ILE A 146 16.72 11.70 3.16
CA ILE A 146 16.18 13.02 3.51
C ILE A 146 14.69 12.93 3.82
N PHE A 147 13.93 12.18 3.01
CA PHE A 147 12.51 11.90 3.27
C PHE A 147 12.31 11.24 4.64
N ALA A 148 13.10 10.22 5.00
CA ALA A 148 13.01 9.56 6.30
C ALA A 148 13.41 10.50 7.45
N THR A 149 14.33 11.44 7.21
CA THR A 149 14.72 12.48 8.18
C THR A 149 13.56 13.42 8.47
N HIS A 150 12.84 13.93 7.45
CA HIS A 150 11.66 14.76 7.64
C HIS A 150 10.54 14.07 8.42
N LEU A 151 10.37 12.75 8.22
CA LEU A 151 9.45 11.96 9.04
C LEU A 151 9.90 11.94 10.50
N ALA A 152 11.18 11.67 10.74
CA ALA A 152 11.73 11.59 12.10
C ALA A 152 11.55 12.91 12.85
N GLU A 153 11.90 14.04 12.22
CA GLU A 153 11.71 15.37 12.80
C GLU A 153 10.22 15.68 13.05
N THR A 154 9.34 15.32 12.11
CA THR A 154 7.88 15.50 12.28
C THR A 154 7.37 14.76 13.52
N LEU A 155 7.87 13.54 13.76
CA LEU A 155 7.48 12.75 14.93
C LEU A 155 8.09 13.32 16.22
N THR A 156 9.35 13.72 16.19
CA THR A 156 10.04 14.35 17.34
C THR A 156 9.34 15.64 17.78
N ASP A 157 9.03 16.55 16.84
CA ASP A 157 8.36 17.82 17.14
C ASP A 157 6.93 17.63 17.66
N ARG A 158 6.32 16.48 17.36
CA ARG A 158 5.02 16.07 17.91
C ARG A 158 5.10 15.39 19.27
N GLY A 159 6.30 15.28 19.85
CA GLY A 159 6.52 14.74 21.19
C GLY A 159 6.59 13.21 21.25
N PHE A 160 6.74 12.52 20.12
CA PHE A 160 6.96 11.08 20.15
C PHE A 160 8.36 10.75 20.70
N ARG A 161 8.43 9.70 21.51
CA ARG A 161 9.69 9.23 22.11
C ARG A 161 10.64 8.71 21.03
N ALA A 162 11.95 8.84 21.26
CA ALA A 162 12.99 8.37 20.32
C ALA A 162 12.78 6.93 19.85
N SER A 163 12.37 6.00 20.73
CA SER A 163 12.10 4.62 20.35
C SER A 163 10.99 4.45 19.30
N ILE A 164 9.96 5.30 19.32
CA ILE A 164 8.88 5.32 18.30
C ILE A 164 9.43 5.85 16.98
N VAL A 165 10.27 6.88 17.05
CA VAL A 165 10.90 7.49 15.88
C VAL A 165 11.83 6.50 15.18
N ASP A 166 12.67 5.80 15.96
CA ASP A 166 13.60 4.79 15.44
C ASP A 166 12.86 3.62 14.80
N GLU A 167 11.77 3.15 15.40
CA GLU A 167 10.93 2.10 14.84
C GLU A 167 10.24 2.55 13.54
N ALA A 168 9.76 3.80 13.48
CA ALA A 168 9.19 4.37 12.27
C ALA A 168 10.22 4.45 11.13
N LYS A 169 11.47 4.84 11.43
CA LYS A 169 12.57 4.83 10.46
C LYS A 169 12.89 3.41 10.01
N ALA A 170 12.96 2.46 10.93
CA ALA A 170 13.22 1.05 10.63
C ALA A 170 12.15 0.46 9.68
N ALA A 171 10.88 0.82 9.87
CA ALA A 171 9.78 0.40 9.00
C ALA A 171 9.93 0.87 7.55
N LEU A 172 10.68 1.95 7.29
CA LEU A 172 10.95 2.47 5.95
C LEU A 172 12.16 1.85 5.27
N VAL A 173 13.04 1.14 6.00
CA VAL A 173 14.28 0.56 5.44
C VAL A 173 14.00 -0.35 4.23
N PRO A 174 13.06 -1.31 4.26
CA PRO A 174 12.80 -2.15 3.09
C PRO A 174 12.37 -1.35 1.85
N ILE A 175 11.74 -0.20 2.06
CA ILE A 175 11.26 0.67 0.96
C ILE A 175 12.43 1.48 0.41
N ARG A 176 13.34 1.96 1.27
CA ARG A 176 14.59 2.62 0.86
C ARG A 176 15.40 1.75 -0.09
N GLU A 177 15.50 0.45 0.19
CA GLU A 177 16.25 -0.49 -0.66
C GLU A 177 15.68 -0.57 -2.08
N ILE A 178 14.36 -0.48 -2.23
CA ILE A 178 13.71 -0.40 -3.55
C ILE A 178 14.21 0.81 -4.36
N PHE A 179 14.43 1.95 -3.69
CA PHE A 179 14.92 3.18 -4.33
C PHE A 179 16.41 3.07 -4.67
N ARG A 180 17.21 2.39 -3.83
CA ARG A 180 18.61 2.08 -4.17
C ARG A 180 18.66 1.22 -5.43
N ASP A 181 18.00 0.07 -5.39
CA ASP A 181 18.07 -0.93 -6.45
C ASP A 181 17.52 -0.36 -7.77
N ALA A 182 16.41 0.38 -7.73
CA ALA A 182 15.84 0.99 -8.93
C ALA A 182 16.74 2.07 -9.54
N ALA A 183 17.41 2.87 -8.71
CA ALA A 183 18.37 3.86 -9.20
C ALA A 183 19.64 3.21 -9.76
N GLU A 184 20.10 2.11 -9.18
CA GLU A 184 21.21 1.29 -9.70
C GLU A 184 20.88 0.65 -11.04
N ASP A 185 19.68 0.08 -11.19
CA ASP A 185 19.20 -0.50 -12.44
C ASP A 185 19.12 0.54 -13.55
N TYR A 186 18.71 1.77 -13.20
CA TYR A 186 18.67 2.89 -14.15
C TYR A 186 20.09 3.32 -14.56
N ARG A 187 21.00 3.50 -13.60
CA ARG A 187 22.41 3.88 -13.86
C ARG A 187 23.17 2.83 -14.67
N SER A 188 22.89 1.56 -14.42
CA SER A 188 23.58 0.43 -15.07
C SER A 188 23.01 0.08 -16.45
N GLY A 189 21.97 0.78 -16.91
CA GLY A 189 21.28 0.48 -18.18
C GLY A 189 20.44 -0.81 -18.18
N GLN A 190 20.45 -1.57 -17.08
CA GLN A 190 19.66 -2.80 -16.91
C GLN A 190 18.15 -2.53 -16.92
N PHE A 191 17.75 -1.27 -16.69
CA PHE A 191 16.37 -0.83 -16.83
C PHE A 191 15.79 -1.11 -18.23
N MET A 192 16.55 -0.88 -19.31
CA MET A 192 16.11 -1.15 -20.68
C MET A 192 16.05 -2.66 -20.99
N ALA A 193 16.99 -3.45 -20.47
CA ALA A 193 17.04 -4.90 -20.69
C ALA A 193 15.84 -5.64 -20.09
N SER A 194 15.28 -5.16 -18.98
CA SER A 194 14.11 -5.76 -18.34
C SER A 194 12.78 -5.52 -19.08
N LEU A 195 12.69 -4.44 -19.88
CA LEU A 195 11.50 -4.11 -20.65
C LEU A 195 11.43 -4.87 -21.98
N ASP A 196 12.57 -5.21 -22.57
CA ASP A 196 12.63 -6.01 -23.81
C ASP A 196 12.42 -7.52 -23.55
N ASN A 197 12.73 -8.01 -22.35
CA ASN A 197 12.63 -9.43 -22.02
C ASN A 197 11.19 -9.93 -21.72
N THR A 198 10.16 -9.07 -21.87
CA THR A 198 8.75 -9.51 -21.80
C THR A 198 8.23 -10.07 -23.15
N GLN A 199 9.05 -10.03 -24.22
CA GLN A 199 8.71 -10.60 -25.53
C GLN A 199 9.73 -11.66 -25.99
N ALA A 200 10.10 -12.57 -25.10
CA ALA A 200 10.84 -13.79 -25.46
C ALA A 200 10.25 -15.03 -24.77
N ALA A 201 8.91 -15.15 -24.77
CA ALA A 201 8.31 -16.47 -24.71
C ALA A 201 8.66 -17.18 -26.01
N GLN A 202 9.58 -18.14 -25.92
CA GLN A 202 10.05 -18.97 -27.01
C GLN A 202 8.86 -19.58 -27.77
N PRO A 203 8.85 -19.61 -29.12
CA PRO A 203 7.90 -20.44 -29.83
C PRO A 203 8.22 -21.89 -29.49
N LEU A 204 7.25 -22.59 -28.88
CA LEU A 204 7.28 -24.04 -28.75
C LEU A 204 7.34 -24.64 -30.15
N SER A 205 8.54 -25.05 -30.57
CA SER A 205 8.70 -25.96 -31.69
C SER A 205 8.27 -27.35 -31.23
N SER A 206 7.24 -27.91 -31.87
CA SER A 206 7.10 -29.35 -32.07
C SER A 206 6.56 -29.58 -33.47
N PRO A 207 7.24 -30.39 -34.32
CA PRO A 207 6.66 -30.86 -35.55
C PRO A 207 5.78 -32.09 -35.25
N VAL A 208 4.51 -32.03 -35.62
CA VAL A 208 3.71 -33.25 -35.81
C VAL A 208 3.47 -33.36 -37.31
N SER A 209 4.25 -34.23 -37.95
CA SER A 209 4.01 -34.69 -39.29
C SER A 209 2.66 -35.42 -39.34
N VAL A 210 1.79 -34.97 -40.24
CA VAL A 210 0.66 -35.76 -40.70
C VAL A 210 0.78 -35.83 -42.23
N LEU A 211 0.92 -37.08 -42.69
CA LEU A 211 1.09 -37.60 -44.05
C LEU A 211 2.50 -37.52 -44.63
#